data_AF-A0A388PBX8-F1
#
_entry.id   AF-A0A388PBX8-F1
#
_cell.length_a   1.000
_cell.length_b   1.000
_cell.length_c   1.000
_cell.angle_alpha   90.00
_cell.angle_beta   90.00
_cell.angle_gamma   90.00
#
_symmetry.space_group_name_H-M   'P 1'
#
loop_
_entity.id
_entity.type
_entity.pdbx_description
1 polymer ?
#
loop_
_entity_poly.entity_id
_entity_poly.type
_entity_poly.pdbx_seq_one_letter_code
_entity_poly.pdbx_strand_id
1 'polypeptide(L)'
;MGQYAYKNDLVTPWRKTLSEQLVFDLAFVPAGPLLALAKKTPGGWSHRTPFLKNARRLFQARYSLIAADFDAIADELPWMPALLKLEKATLVAHLDELANILGGPRTALLCLVRAARAEDKDAAITSELFTKHASNGKPSAANPEAKALRLWLQKVGAPTVEPPAEEAAASSSDPSVRKLKEEIDRIATARENELRAERRHHAHLLAERDVQVVALEAAAKANLESQALQLATQEAAAQALQTRLAKTETEVSRLKGELDQAREHVAKKAREIAEHLLSEELRPWFTDARKLREASEEVAQLRHLTAETVEAVRKAQRDADPFLAKEHELRQAIPQMEDMLKLLRRYQRTAGNVLPAIVNLEKRVTEHIEKVRYELERRDLPSDPFLERIAAKINVAEPAELKAIEAALAAAEQSGLVDSRHADLYRGDIHRRRSFTADQRFHDQKPSGPVALLERAVALGEPARLGIDANNFACLQQAYLGLKLASKRNTQGDLRLLLDTPARQKVLNLLEKLAHEGTGLLIWASFDGQASNLRLDHPRLKTTFSRAGAKADHDLMDLVGKDKSSEGPWFIVSDDAEVRDACTRQGAFILSNEAFVRLLAGRGLRS
;
A
#
# COMPACT_ATOMS: atom_id res chain seq x y z
N MET A 1 -13.82 -14.85 -24.11
CA MET A 1 -14.80 -15.73 -23.44
C MET A 1 -16.17 -15.35 -23.97
N GLY A 2 -17.06 -16.32 -24.19
CA GLY A 2 -18.39 -16.06 -24.77
C GLY A 2 -19.28 -15.20 -23.86
N GLN A 3 -20.31 -14.58 -24.46
CA GLN A 3 -21.22 -13.65 -23.79
C GLN A 3 -22.00 -14.28 -22.61
N TYR A 4 -22.13 -15.61 -22.61
CA TYR A 4 -22.93 -16.39 -21.65
C TYR A 4 -22.08 -17.18 -20.64
N ALA A 5 -20.77 -16.93 -20.57
CA ALA A 5 -19.91 -17.49 -19.54
C ALA A 5 -20.37 -17.05 -18.14
N TYR A 6 -20.37 -17.97 -17.16
CA TYR A 6 -20.78 -17.66 -15.79
C TYR A 6 -19.96 -16.52 -15.18
N LYS A 7 -20.63 -15.60 -14.47
CA LYS A 7 -19.97 -14.52 -13.73
C LYS A 7 -18.95 -15.09 -12.73
N ASN A 8 -17.81 -14.43 -12.61
CA ASN A 8 -16.72 -14.84 -11.73
C ASN A 8 -17.16 -15.08 -10.28
N ASP A 9 -18.17 -14.35 -9.80
CA ASP A 9 -18.72 -14.45 -8.44
C ASP A 9 -19.39 -15.81 -8.19
N LEU A 10 -20.12 -16.35 -9.18
CA LEU A 10 -20.73 -17.69 -9.11
C LEU A 10 -19.68 -18.80 -9.06
N VAL A 11 -18.59 -18.63 -9.81
CA VAL A 11 -17.46 -19.58 -9.85
C VAL A 11 -16.60 -19.46 -8.58
N THR A 12 -16.71 -18.35 -7.82
CA THR A 12 -15.80 -18.02 -6.71
C THR A 12 -15.73 -19.06 -5.60
N PRO A 13 -16.83 -19.59 -5.03
CA PRO A 13 -16.77 -20.58 -3.96
C PRO A 13 -16.04 -21.87 -4.37
N TRP A 14 -16.11 -22.21 -5.67
CA TRP A 14 -15.65 -23.48 -6.22
C TRP A 14 -14.22 -23.44 -6.77
N ARG A 15 -13.58 -22.26 -6.82
CA ARG A 15 -12.25 -22.01 -7.40
C ARG A 15 -11.21 -23.07 -7.02
N LYS A 16 -11.08 -23.42 -5.74
CA LYS A 16 -10.11 -24.41 -5.28
C LYS A 16 -10.38 -25.80 -5.88
N THR A 17 -11.61 -26.30 -5.74
CA THR A 17 -12.05 -27.61 -6.23
C THR A 17 -11.86 -27.74 -7.74
N LEU A 18 -12.28 -26.72 -8.50
CA LEU A 18 -12.21 -26.72 -9.96
C LEU A 18 -10.76 -26.58 -10.46
N SER A 19 -9.94 -25.69 -9.86
CA SER A 19 -8.52 -25.59 -10.22
C SER A 19 -7.73 -26.86 -9.88
N GLU A 20 -8.08 -27.57 -8.80
CA GLU A 20 -7.45 -28.86 -8.47
C GLU A 20 -7.88 -29.98 -9.43
N GLN A 21 -9.14 -30.00 -9.89
CA GLN A 21 -9.58 -30.95 -10.94
C GLN A 21 -8.92 -30.66 -12.29
N LEU A 22 -8.89 -29.39 -12.73
CA LEU A 22 -8.19 -28.95 -13.95
C LEU A 22 -6.72 -29.42 -13.97
N VAL A 23 -6.04 -29.30 -12.83
CA VAL A 23 -4.64 -29.70 -12.69
C VAL A 23 -4.43 -31.21 -12.78
N PHE A 24 -5.39 -32.02 -12.34
CA PHE A 24 -5.36 -33.47 -12.59
C PHE A 24 -5.64 -33.81 -14.06
N ASP A 25 -6.61 -33.14 -14.69
CA ASP A 25 -7.01 -33.44 -16.07
C ASP A 25 -5.92 -33.08 -17.09
N LEU A 26 -5.06 -32.09 -16.80
CA LEU A 26 -3.85 -31.79 -17.58
C LEU A 26 -2.89 -32.99 -17.76
N ALA A 27 -2.96 -34.03 -16.91
CA ALA A 27 -2.16 -35.23 -17.10
C ALA A 27 -2.53 -35.99 -18.40
N PHE A 28 -3.79 -35.89 -18.83
CA PHE A 28 -4.36 -36.64 -19.96
C PHE A 28 -4.35 -35.88 -21.29
N VAL A 29 -4.09 -34.56 -21.27
CA VAL A 29 -3.96 -33.72 -22.46
C VAL A 29 -2.69 -34.09 -23.26
N PRO A 30 -2.70 -34.12 -24.61
CA PRO A 30 -1.51 -34.33 -25.44
C PRO A 30 -0.43 -33.24 -25.27
N ALA A 31 0.80 -33.51 -25.72
CA ALA A 31 1.93 -32.61 -25.45
C ALA A 31 1.84 -31.24 -26.17
N GLY A 32 1.35 -31.20 -27.42
CA GLY A 32 1.23 -29.96 -28.20
C GLY A 32 0.25 -28.93 -27.58
N PRO A 33 -1.02 -29.29 -27.33
CA PRO A 33 -2.01 -28.39 -26.73
C PRO A 33 -1.61 -27.92 -25.33
N LEU A 34 -1.05 -28.82 -24.52
CA LEU A 34 -0.52 -28.50 -23.20
C LEU A 34 0.61 -27.45 -23.28
N LEU A 35 1.49 -27.52 -24.28
CA LEU A 35 2.50 -26.49 -24.53
C LEU A 35 1.91 -25.18 -25.08
N ALA A 36 0.79 -25.23 -25.81
CA ALA A 36 0.07 -24.02 -26.24
C ALA A 36 -0.57 -23.29 -25.04
N LEU A 37 -1.16 -24.02 -24.09
CA LEU A 37 -1.64 -23.47 -22.81
C LEU A 37 -0.48 -22.93 -21.95
N ALA A 38 0.66 -23.64 -21.93
CA ALA A 38 1.86 -23.19 -21.22
C ALA A 38 2.41 -21.85 -21.77
N LYS A 39 2.43 -21.67 -23.10
CA LYS A 39 2.80 -20.39 -23.74
C LYS A 39 1.84 -19.23 -23.44
N LYS A 40 0.55 -19.52 -23.25
CA LYS A 40 -0.46 -18.54 -22.82
C LYS A 40 -0.41 -18.21 -21.32
N THR A 41 0.38 -18.95 -20.54
CA THR A 41 0.50 -18.76 -19.09
C THR A 41 1.73 -17.91 -18.75
N PRO A 42 1.59 -16.80 -17.99
CA PRO A 42 2.73 -16.03 -17.49
C PRO A 42 3.72 -16.92 -16.74
N GLY A 43 5.00 -16.86 -17.11
CA GLY A 43 6.07 -17.73 -16.58
C GLY A 43 6.78 -18.61 -17.62
N GLY A 44 6.33 -18.64 -18.89
CA GLY A 44 7.18 -18.99 -20.03
C GLY A 44 7.76 -20.42 -20.07
N TRP A 45 6.93 -21.44 -19.85
CA TRP A 45 7.39 -22.83 -19.84
C TRP A 45 7.42 -23.47 -21.24
N SER A 46 8.62 -23.88 -21.69
CA SER A 46 8.86 -24.54 -22.99
C SER A 46 8.64 -26.06 -23.00
N HIS A 47 8.37 -26.70 -21.86
CA HIS A 47 8.35 -28.16 -21.71
C HIS A 47 7.19 -28.67 -20.83
N ARG A 48 6.64 -29.85 -21.18
CA ARG A 48 5.50 -30.51 -20.50
C ARG A 48 5.76 -30.73 -19.00
N THR A 49 6.90 -31.32 -18.63
CA THR A 49 7.15 -31.77 -17.25
C THR A 49 7.33 -30.63 -16.24
N PRO A 50 8.11 -29.55 -16.53
CA PRO A 50 8.15 -28.37 -15.68
C PRO A 50 6.80 -27.64 -15.54
N PHE A 51 6.01 -27.59 -16.63
CA PHE A 51 4.68 -27.00 -16.60
C PHE A 51 3.74 -27.81 -15.69
N LEU A 52 3.64 -29.13 -15.87
CA LEU A 52 2.82 -30.00 -15.02
C LEU A 52 3.23 -29.95 -13.54
N LYS A 53 4.54 -29.93 -13.22
CA LYS A 53 5.02 -29.79 -11.84
C LYS A 53 4.57 -28.48 -11.18
N ASN A 54 4.46 -27.38 -11.94
CA ASN A 54 4.05 -26.07 -11.43
C ASN A 54 2.55 -25.78 -11.61
N ALA A 55 1.82 -26.58 -12.39
CA ALA A 55 0.43 -26.33 -12.78
C ALA A 55 -0.48 -26.06 -11.57
N ARG A 56 -0.32 -26.81 -10.46
CA ARG A 56 -1.12 -26.60 -9.24
C ARG A 56 -1.02 -25.16 -8.72
N ARG A 57 0.19 -24.60 -8.65
CA ARG A 57 0.42 -23.21 -8.24
C ARG A 57 -0.11 -22.22 -9.27
N LEU A 58 0.09 -22.49 -10.57
CA LEU A 58 -0.28 -21.59 -11.66
C LEU A 58 -1.80 -21.44 -11.81
N PHE A 59 -2.56 -22.54 -11.82
CA PHE A 59 -4.03 -22.52 -11.97
C PHE A 59 -4.77 -22.22 -10.66
N GLN A 60 -4.11 -22.35 -9.49
CA GLN A 60 -4.61 -21.75 -8.26
C GLN A 60 -4.39 -20.23 -8.23
N ALA A 61 -3.28 -19.72 -8.77
CA ALA A 61 -3.04 -18.26 -8.86
C ALA A 61 -3.90 -17.58 -9.96
N ARG A 62 -4.15 -18.26 -11.08
CA ARG A 62 -4.94 -17.77 -12.22
C ARG A 62 -6.43 -18.15 -12.16
N TYR A 63 -7.00 -18.36 -10.96
CA TYR A 63 -8.37 -18.89 -10.78
C TYR A 63 -9.46 -18.11 -11.54
N SER A 64 -9.25 -16.83 -11.84
CA SER A 64 -10.21 -15.95 -12.55
C SER A 64 -10.26 -16.22 -14.06
N LEU A 65 -9.34 -17.05 -14.58
CA LEU A 65 -9.24 -17.44 -15.98
C LEU A 65 -9.55 -18.94 -16.19
N ILE A 66 -9.96 -19.64 -15.14
CA ILE A 66 -10.22 -21.09 -15.14
C ILE A 66 -11.14 -21.55 -16.29
N ALA A 67 -12.11 -20.72 -16.67
CA ALA A 67 -12.99 -20.97 -17.81
C ALA A 67 -12.24 -21.00 -19.14
N ALA A 68 -11.40 -19.98 -19.42
CA ALA A 68 -10.57 -19.94 -20.62
C ALA A 68 -9.43 -20.98 -20.60
N ASP A 69 -8.89 -21.29 -19.41
CA ASP A 69 -7.82 -22.26 -19.23
C ASP A 69 -8.30 -23.72 -19.42
N PHE A 70 -9.53 -24.05 -19.00
CA PHE A 70 -10.13 -25.37 -19.28
C PHE A 70 -10.70 -25.45 -20.72
N ASP A 71 -11.33 -24.38 -21.21
CA ASP A 71 -11.81 -24.29 -22.61
C ASP A 71 -10.70 -24.58 -23.62
N ALA A 72 -9.49 -24.04 -23.38
CA ALA A 72 -8.31 -24.23 -24.23
C ALA A 72 -7.73 -25.66 -24.25
N ILE A 73 -8.28 -26.60 -23.48
CA ILE A 73 -7.92 -28.03 -23.49
C ILE A 73 -9.14 -28.96 -23.57
N ALA A 74 -10.36 -28.42 -23.64
CA ALA A 74 -11.56 -29.22 -23.48
C ALA A 74 -11.73 -30.26 -24.61
N ASP A 75 -11.38 -29.92 -25.85
CA ASP A 75 -11.46 -30.85 -26.99
C ASP A 75 -10.33 -31.89 -27.03
N GLU A 76 -9.35 -31.76 -26.14
CA GLU A 76 -8.12 -32.57 -26.10
C GLU A 76 -8.14 -33.66 -25.00
N LEU A 77 -9.21 -33.67 -24.17
CA LEU A 77 -9.39 -34.65 -23.10
C LEU A 77 -10.17 -35.88 -23.61
N PRO A 78 -9.72 -37.13 -23.38
CA PRO A 78 -10.28 -38.32 -24.03
C PRO A 78 -11.80 -38.55 -23.87
N TRP A 79 -12.43 -37.98 -22.85
CA TRP A 79 -13.86 -38.09 -22.56
C TRP A 79 -14.70 -36.90 -23.03
N MET A 80 -14.10 -35.73 -23.29
CA MET A 80 -14.82 -34.47 -23.46
C MET A 80 -15.42 -34.24 -24.86
N PRO A 81 -14.75 -34.51 -26.00
CA PRO A 81 -15.32 -34.26 -27.33
C PRO A 81 -16.67 -34.90 -27.61
N ALA A 82 -16.92 -36.10 -27.08
CA ALA A 82 -18.23 -36.75 -27.19
C ALA A 82 -19.30 -35.97 -26.38
N LEU A 83 -18.97 -35.61 -25.15
CA LEU A 83 -19.84 -34.85 -24.24
C LEU A 83 -20.09 -33.40 -24.70
N LEU A 84 -19.17 -32.82 -25.47
CA LEU A 84 -19.30 -31.50 -26.09
C LEU A 84 -20.13 -31.54 -27.39
N LYS A 85 -20.33 -32.71 -28.00
CA LYS A 85 -21.16 -32.91 -29.21
C LYS A 85 -22.61 -33.32 -28.93
N LEU A 86 -22.96 -33.72 -27.71
CA LEU A 86 -24.36 -34.00 -27.33
C LEU A 86 -25.26 -32.76 -27.49
N GLU A 87 -26.55 -32.98 -27.73
CA GLU A 87 -27.55 -31.92 -27.65
C GLU A 87 -27.71 -31.40 -26.21
N LYS A 88 -28.11 -30.13 -26.05
CA LYS A 88 -28.31 -29.51 -24.73
C LYS A 88 -29.32 -30.29 -23.90
N ALA A 89 -30.46 -30.68 -24.48
CA ALA A 89 -31.54 -31.38 -23.78
C ALA A 89 -31.04 -32.72 -23.22
N THR A 90 -30.44 -33.55 -24.06
CA THR A 90 -29.85 -34.85 -23.70
C THR A 90 -28.76 -34.72 -22.64
N LEU A 91 -27.87 -33.72 -22.77
CA LEU A 91 -26.84 -33.49 -21.77
C LEU A 91 -27.45 -33.09 -20.42
N VAL A 92 -28.35 -32.11 -20.39
CA VAL A 92 -29.00 -31.60 -19.16
C VAL A 92 -29.81 -32.69 -18.45
N ALA A 93 -30.56 -33.50 -19.20
CA ALA A 93 -31.38 -34.58 -18.65
C ALA A 93 -30.57 -35.65 -17.89
N HIS A 94 -29.31 -35.88 -18.27
CA HIS A 94 -28.46 -36.93 -17.72
C HIS A 94 -27.21 -36.42 -16.98
N LEU A 95 -27.13 -35.13 -16.59
CA LEU A 95 -25.98 -34.59 -15.86
C LEU A 95 -25.73 -35.30 -14.50
N ASP A 96 -26.78 -35.74 -13.81
CA ASP A 96 -26.64 -36.49 -12.55
C ASP A 96 -26.04 -37.90 -12.77
N GLU A 97 -26.44 -38.60 -13.85
CA GLU A 97 -25.80 -39.86 -14.24
C GLU A 97 -24.32 -39.63 -14.60
N LEU A 98 -24.05 -38.58 -15.38
CA LEU A 98 -22.71 -38.22 -15.81
C LEU A 98 -21.80 -37.82 -14.63
N ALA A 99 -22.35 -37.18 -13.59
CA ALA A 99 -21.63 -36.85 -12.36
C ALA A 99 -21.16 -38.09 -11.58
N ASN A 100 -21.87 -39.22 -11.68
CA ASN A 100 -21.41 -40.49 -11.11
C ASN A 100 -20.26 -41.12 -11.91
N ILE A 101 -20.18 -40.86 -13.23
CA ILE A 101 -19.15 -41.44 -14.13
C ILE A 101 -17.87 -40.58 -14.15
N LEU A 102 -18.00 -39.24 -14.16
CA LEU A 102 -16.86 -38.31 -14.25
C LEU A 102 -16.38 -37.78 -12.89
N GLY A 103 -17.28 -37.74 -11.91
CA GLY A 103 -17.17 -36.91 -10.71
C GLY A 103 -17.72 -35.49 -10.91
N GLY A 104 -18.46 -34.97 -9.92
CA GLY A 104 -19.11 -33.66 -9.97
C GLY A 104 -18.21 -32.48 -10.37
N PRO A 105 -16.93 -32.38 -9.93
CA PRO A 105 -16.02 -31.31 -10.39
C PRO A 105 -15.77 -31.32 -11.91
N ARG A 106 -15.73 -32.49 -12.56
CA ARG A 106 -15.62 -32.59 -14.02
C ARG A 106 -16.93 -32.23 -14.71
N THR A 107 -18.07 -32.67 -14.17
CA THR A 107 -19.39 -32.29 -14.68
C THR A 107 -19.64 -30.78 -14.56
N ALA A 108 -19.17 -30.14 -13.49
CA ALA A 108 -19.20 -28.69 -13.32
C ALA A 108 -18.29 -27.96 -14.33
N LEU A 109 -17.06 -28.45 -14.56
CA LEU A 109 -16.17 -27.92 -15.59
C LEU A 109 -16.79 -28.06 -17.00
N LEU A 110 -17.47 -29.17 -17.31
CA LEU A 110 -18.24 -29.34 -18.55
C LEU A 110 -19.40 -28.34 -18.67
N CYS A 111 -20.19 -28.14 -17.60
CA CYS A 111 -21.27 -27.16 -17.57
C CYS A 111 -20.75 -25.72 -17.80
N LEU A 112 -19.55 -25.43 -17.32
CA LEU A 112 -18.89 -24.13 -17.39
C LEU A 112 -18.31 -23.85 -18.79
N VAL A 113 -17.70 -24.83 -19.46
CA VAL A 113 -17.28 -24.69 -20.88
C VAL A 113 -18.49 -24.66 -21.82
N ARG A 114 -19.52 -25.47 -21.59
CA ARG A 114 -20.77 -25.40 -22.38
C ARG A 114 -21.44 -24.02 -22.31
N ALA A 115 -21.50 -23.40 -21.13
CA ALA A 115 -21.99 -22.02 -21.00
C ALA A 115 -21.05 -20.99 -21.66
N ALA A 116 -19.73 -21.18 -21.58
CA ALA A 116 -18.75 -20.28 -22.21
C ALA A 116 -18.70 -20.38 -23.75
N ARG A 117 -19.11 -21.52 -24.32
CA ARG A 117 -19.22 -21.80 -25.77
C ARG A 117 -20.63 -21.60 -26.34
N ALA A 118 -21.62 -21.23 -25.54
CA ALA A 118 -22.98 -21.03 -26.01
C ALA A 118 -23.07 -19.83 -26.96
N GLU A 119 -23.81 -19.99 -28.07
CA GLU A 119 -24.02 -18.96 -29.08
C GLU A 119 -25.11 -17.96 -28.66
N ASP A 120 -26.11 -18.44 -27.91
CA ASP A 120 -27.16 -17.64 -27.29
C ASP A 120 -27.47 -18.08 -25.84
N LYS A 121 -28.45 -17.41 -25.22
CA LYS A 121 -28.90 -17.68 -23.85
C LYS A 121 -29.59 -19.04 -23.69
N ASP A 122 -30.22 -19.55 -24.75
CA ASP A 122 -31.03 -20.77 -24.73
C ASP A 122 -30.19 -22.01 -25.10
N ALA A 123 -29.01 -21.84 -25.68
CA ALA A 123 -27.93 -22.81 -25.76
C ALA A 123 -27.10 -22.92 -24.45
N ALA A 124 -27.07 -21.86 -23.63
CA ALA A 124 -26.33 -21.86 -22.37
C ALA A 124 -26.92 -22.81 -21.32
N ILE A 125 -26.06 -23.46 -20.52
CA ILE A 125 -26.49 -24.27 -19.36
C ILE A 125 -26.78 -23.32 -18.19
N THR A 126 -27.78 -23.67 -17.36
CA THR A 126 -28.18 -22.84 -16.22
C THR A 126 -27.18 -22.92 -15.06
N SER A 127 -26.96 -21.79 -14.40
CA SER A 127 -26.02 -21.61 -13.28
C SER A 127 -26.27 -22.53 -12.08
N GLU A 128 -27.52 -22.93 -11.88
CA GLU A 128 -27.95 -23.83 -10.81
C GLU A 128 -27.39 -25.25 -10.98
N LEU A 129 -27.40 -25.78 -12.21
CA LEU A 129 -26.82 -27.09 -12.53
C LEU A 129 -25.31 -27.08 -12.31
N PHE A 130 -24.62 -26.02 -12.76
CA PHE A 130 -23.20 -25.83 -12.45
C PHE A 130 -22.94 -25.84 -10.93
N THR A 131 -23.72 -25.10 -10.14
CA THR A 131 -23.54 -25.01 -8.68
C THR A 131 -23.79 -26.36 -8.00
N LYS A 132 -24.85 -27.08 -8.41
CA LYS A 132 -25.19 -28.43 -7.93
C LYS A 132 -24.03 -29.42 -8.11
N HIS A 133 -23.43 -29.45 -9.29
CA HIS A 133 -22.32 -30.38 -9.56
C HIS A 133 -20.99 -29.89 -8.97
N ALA A 134 -20.76 -28.58 -8.88
CA ALA A 134 -19.55 -28.01 -8.27
C ALA A 134 -19.48 -28.26 -6.75
N SER A 135 -20.64 -28.39 -6.08
CA SER A 135 -20.72 -28.77 -4.66
C SER A 135 -20.62 -30.28 -4.39
N ASN A 136 -20.71 -31.13 -5.41
CA ASN A 136 -20.85 -32.57 -5.24
C ASN A 136 -19.54 -33.32 -5.53
N GLY A 137 -18.97 -33.96 -4.51
CA GLY A 137 -17.76 -34.79 -4.62
C GLY A 137 -16.44 -34.03 -4.44
N LYS A 138 -15.32 -34.72 -4.71
CA LYS A 138 -13.94 -34.21 -4.54
C LYS A 138 -13.16 -34.33 -5.86
N PRO A 139 -12.12 -33.50 -6.09
CA PRO A 139 -11.28 -33.62 -7.27
C PRO A 139 -10.59 -34.99 -7.34
N SER A 140 -10.55 -35.59 -8.53
CA SER A 140 -10.02 -36.94 -8.76
C SER A 140 -8.88 -36.93 -9.79
N ALA A 141 -7.78 -37.60 -9.43
CA ALA A 141 -6.66 -37.88 -10.32
C ALA A 141 -6.91 -39.08 -11.26
N ALA A 142 -7.94 -39.89 -11.00
CA ALA A 142 -8.26 -41.04 -11.84
C ALA A 142 -8.94 -40.60 -13.15
N ASN A 143 -8.60 -41.29 -14.24
CA ASN A 143 -9.32 -41.25 -15.50
C ASN A 143 -10.79 -41.68 -15.26
N PRO A 144 -11.82 -40.98 -15.79
CA PRO A 144 -13.19 -41.47 -15.78
C PRO A 144 -13.32 -42.89 -16.34
N GLU A 145 -14.33 -43.65 -15.89
CA GLU A 145 -14.47 -45.04 -16.29
C GLU A 145 -14.89 -45.16 -17.76
N ALA A 146 -13.93 -45.34 -18.66
CA ALA A 146 -14.14 -45.32 -20.10
C ALA A 146 -15.14 -46.38 -20.61
N LYS A 147 -15.32 -47.51 -19.89
CA LYS A 147 -16.33 -48.52 -20.22
C LYS A 147 -17.75 -48.03 -19.88
N ALA A 148 -17.98 -47.58 -18.64
CA ALA A 148 -19.25 -46.97 -18.24
C ALA A 148 -19.60 -45.75 -19.12
N LEU A 149 -18.62 -44.87 -19.40
CA LEU A 149 -18.83 -43.71 -20.27
C LEU A 149 -19.20 -44.10 -21.71
N ARG A 150 -18.57 -45.13 -22.30
CA ARG A 150 -18.93 -45.62 -23.64
C ARG A 150 -20.34 -46.21 -23.67
N LEU A 151 -20.70 -47.04 -22.68
CA LEU A 151 -22.04 -47.62 -22.56
C LEU A 151 -23.11 -46.53 -22.35
N TRP A 152 -22.80 -45.51 -21.56
CA TRP A 152 -23.67 -44.35 -21.35
C TRP A 152 -23.81 -43.51 -22.64
N LEU A 153 -22.74 -43.29 -23.41
CA LEU A 153 -22.79 -42.61 -24.71
C LEU A 153 -23.63 -43.39 -25.74
N GLN A 154 -23.61 -44.72 -25.71
CA GLN A 154 -24.50 -45.55 -26.52
C GLN A 154 -25.96 -45.46 -26.05
N LYS A 155 -26.21 -45.50 -24.73
CA LYS A 155 -27.55 -45.28 -24.13
C LYS A 155 -28.17 -43.93 -24.56
N VAL A 156 -27.37 -42.87 -24.72
CA VAL A 156 -27.83 -41.53 -25.12
C VAL A 156 -27.68 -41.22 -26.63
N GLY A 157 -27.40 -42.22 -27.46
CA GLY A 157 -27.57 -42.12 -28.92
C GLY A 157 -26.37 -41.58 -29.74
N ALA A 158 -25.12 -41.78 -29.31
CA ALA A 158 -23.95 -41.40 -30.12
C ALA A 158 -23.72 -42.33 -31.35
N PRO A 159 -23.33 -41.81 -32.53
CA PRO A 159 -23.33 -42.57 -33.80
C PRO A 159 -22.11 -43.48 -34.06
N THR A 160 -22.34 -44.58 -34.78
CA THR A 160 -21.35 -45.58 -35.30
C THR A 160 -21.80 -46.17 -36.65
N VAL A 161 -20.96 -46.93 -37.38
CA VAL A 161 -21.11 -47.26 -38.83
C VAL A 161 -20.76 -48.73 -39.17
N GLU A 162 -21.48 -49.37 -40.11
CA GLU A 162 -21.30 -50.76 -40.61
C GLU A 162 -21.67 -50.95 -42.12
N PRO A 163 -21.19 -52.01 -42.82
CA PRO A 163 -21.72 -52.50 -44.13
C PRO A 163 -22.00 -54.05 -44.24
N PRO A 164 -22.65 -54.57 -45.33
CA PRO A 164 -23.39 -55.87 -45.35
C PRO A 164 -22.95 -56.94 -46.42
N ALA A 165 -23.81 -57.94 -46.75
CA ALA A 165 -23.57 -59.13 -47.62
C ALA A 165 -24.76 -59.53 -48.58
N GLU A 166 -24.62 -60.58 -49.42
CA GLU A 166 -25.41 -60.86 -50.67
C GLU A 166 -25.51 -62.38 -51.06
N GLU A 167 -26.54 -62.86 -51.83
CA GLU A 167 -26.58 -64.21 -52.52
C GLU A 167 -27.72 -64.38 -53.61
N ALA A 168 -27.78 -65.48 -54.42
CA ALA A 168 -28.59 -65.57 -55.67
C ALA A 168 -28.97 -66.97 -56.29
N ALA A 169 -29.76 -66.97 -57.40
CA ALA A 169 -29.74 -67.83 -58.64
C ALA A 169 -30.70 -69.05 -58.94
N ALA A 170 -30.80 -69.38 -60.26
CA ALA A 170 -31.22 -70.66 -60.95
C ALA A 170 -32.72 -71.11 -61.00
N SER A 171 -33.21 -72.04 -61.87
CA SER A 171 -32.97 -72.44 -63.31
C SER A 171 -34.01 -73.54 -63.78
N SER A 172 -33.99 -74.02 -65.06
CA SER A 172 -34.47 -75.35 -65.63
C SER A 172 -35.16 -75.34 -67.04
N SER A 173 -35.61 -76.51 -67.57
CA SER A 173 -36.04 -76.82 -68.98
C SER A 173 -36.82 -78.20 -69.09
N ASP A 174 -37.20 -78.89 -70.20
CA ASP A 174 -36.89 -78.85 -71.67
C ASP A 174 -38.05 -79.27 -72.69
N PRO A 175 -38.26 -80.51 -73.23
CA PRO A 175 -38.60 -80.68 -74.69
C PRO A 175 -39.81 -81.57 -75.14
N SER A 176 -40.23 -81.47 -76.42
CA SER A 176 -40.95 -82.55 -77.19
C SER A 176 -40.76 -82.48 -78.74
N VAL A 177 -39.53 -82.70 -79.22
CA VAL A 177 -39.02 -82.12 -80.48
C VAL A 177 -39.35 -82.83 -81.83
N ARG A 178 -39.84 -84.09 -81.85
CA ARG A 178 -39.70 -84.95 -83.06
C ARG A 178 -40.47 -84.55 -84.33
N LYS A 179 -41.55 -83.76 -84.27
CA LYS A 179 -42.26 -83.27 -85.48
C LYS A 179 -41.70 -81.98 -86.08
N LEU A 180 -40.86 -81.24 -85.35
CA LEU A 180 -40.25 -80.01 -85.85
C LEU A 180 -39.18 -80.27 -86.93
N LYS A 181 -38.77 -81.52 -87.16
CA LYS A 181 -37.46 -81.86 -87.72
C LYS A 181 -37.20 -81.38 -89.16
N GLU A 182 -38.23 -81.27 -90.00
CA GLU A 182 -38.07 -80.88 -91.42
C GLU A 182 -38.21 -79.37 -91.63
N GLU A 183 -39.06 -78.71 -90.83
CA GLU A 183 -39.11 -77.24 -90.75
C GLU A 183 -37.88 -76.68 -90.01
N ILE A 184 -37.31 -77.46 -89.09
CA ILE A 184 -35.99 -77.25 -88.50
C ILE A 184 -34.91 -77.10 -89.57
N ASP A 185 -34.90 -77.82 -90.70
CA ASP A 185 -33.77 -77.70 -91.64
C ASP A 185 -33.76 -76.36 -92.40
N ARG A 186 -34.95 -75.79 -92.68
CA ARG A 186 -35.07 -74.44 -93.26
C ARG A 186 -34.87 -73.34 -92.21
N ILE A 187 -35.46 -73.49 -91.03
CA ILE A 187 -35.22 -72.56 -89.93
C ILE A 187 -33.75 -72.62 -89.50
N ALA A 188 -33.10 -73.78 -89.51
CA ALA A 188 -31.70 -73.94 -89.15
C ALA A 188 -30.78 -73.27 -90.15
N THR A 189 -31.01 -73.35 -91.47
CA THR A 189 -30.14 -72.65 -92.43
C THR A 189 -30.25 -71.12 -92.34
N ALA A 190 -31.42 -70.57 -92.03
CA ALA A 190 -31.58 -69.14 -91.70
C ALA A 190 -30.96 -68.79 -90.33
N ARG A 191 -31.36 -69.49 -89.28
CA ARG A 191 -30.91 -69.31 -87.89
C ARG A 191 -29.42 -69.58 -87.71
N GLU A 192 -28.80 -70.42 -88.53
CA GLU A 192 -27.35 -70.64 -88.54
C GLU A 192 -26.62 -69.42 -89.14
N ASN A 193 -27.22 -68.72 -90.10
CA ASN A 193 -26.67 -67.46 -90.60
C ASN A 193 -26.86 -66.30 -89.61
N GLU A 194 -27.99 -66.26 -88.89
CA GLU A 194 -28.17 -65.36 -87.73
C GLU A 194 -27.18 -65.70 -86.62
N LEU A 195 -27.05 -66.96 -86.20
CA LEU A 195 -26.03 -67.42 -85.25
C LEU A 195 -24.60 -67.15 -85.75
N ARG A 196 -24.31 -67.16 -87.05
CA ARG A 196 -23.01 -66.72 -87.61
C ARG A 196 -22.82 -65.21 -87.52
N ALA A 197 -23.88 -64.40 -87.53
CA ALA A 197 -23.81 -62.95 -87.30
C ALA A 197 -23.67 -62.65 -85.80
N GLU A 198 -24.52 -63.24 -84.96
CA GLU A 198 -24.46 -63.17 -83.50
C GLU A 198 -23.12 -63.62 -82.95
N ARG A 199 -22.58 -64.78 -83.39
CA ARG A 199 -21.23 -65.24 -82.98
C ARG A 199 -20.13 -64.25 -83.38
N ARG A 200 -20.26 -63.54 -84.51
CA ARG A 200 -19.29 -62.50 -84.91
C ARG A 200 -19.44 -61.23 -84.09
N HIS A 201 -20.67 -60.82 -83.76
CA HIS A 201 -20.92 -59.69 -82.88
C HIS A 201 -20.47 -59.98 -81.43
N HIS A 202 -20.77 -61.16 -80.89
CA HIS A 202 -20.26 -61.63 -79.61
C HIS A 202 -18.73 -61.77 -79.62
N ALA A 203 -18.10 -62.27 -80.69
CA ALA A 203 -16.64 -62.30 -80.78
C ALA A 203 -16.02 -60.89 -80.79
N HIS A 204 -16.66 -59.91 -81.43
CA HIS A 204 -16.24 -58.51 -81.38
C HIS A 204 -16.37 -57.93 -79.97
N LEU A 205 -17.53 -58.09 -79.34
CA LEU A 205 -17.78 -57.64 -77.97
C LEU A 205 -16.83 -58.31 -76.96
N LEU A 206 -16.53 -59.60 -77.13
CA LEU A 206 -15.53 -60.31 -76.33
C LEU A 206 -14.14 -59.72 -76.54
N ALA A 207 -13.69 -59.50 -77.78
CA ALA A 207 -12.40 -58.87 -78.04
C ALA A 207 -12.31 -57.44 -77.46
N GLU A 208 -13.39 -56.65 -77.51
CA GLU A 208 -13.46 -55.33 -76.86
C GLU A 208 -13.42 -55.44 -75.33
N ARG A 209 -14.09 -56.43 -74.74
CA ARG A 209 -14.02 -56.72 -73.30
C ARG A 209 -12.63 -57.18 -72.89
N ASP A 210 -11.97 -58.04 -73.66
CA ASP A 210 -10.63 -58.56 -73.39
C ASP A 210 -9.60 -57.43 -73.41
N VAL A 211 -9.68 -56.52 -74.39
CA VAL A 211 -8.85 -55.29 -74.42
C VAL A 211 -9.10 -54.40 -73.20
N GLN A 212 -10.37 -54.23 -72.78
CA GLN A 212 -10.69 -53.47 -71.56
C GLN A 212 -10.17 -54.16 -70.28
N VAL A 213 -10.26 -55.50 -70.19
CA VAL A 213 -9.75 -56.28 -69.05
C VAL A 213 -8.23 -56.17 -68.97
N VAL A 214 -7.51 -56.33 -70.09
CA VAL A 214 -6.05 -56.16 -70.14
C VAL A 214 -5.63 -54.74 -69.75
N ALA A 215 -6.38 -53.71 -70.17
CA ALA A 215 -6.12 -52.32 -69.78
C ALA A 215 -6.37 -52.08 -68.27
N LEU A 216 -7.45 -52.65 -67.71
CA LEU A 216 -7.74 -52.56 -66.28
C LEU A 216 -6.74 -53.34 -65.42
N GLU A 217 -6.29 -54.51 -65.87
CA GLU A 217 -5.22 -55.27 -65.21
C GLU A 217 -3.89 -54.50 -65.21
N ALA A 218 -3.53 -53.87 -66.33
CA ALA A 218 -2.32 -53.06 -66.42
C ALA A 218 -2.39 -51.86 -65.47
N ALA A 219 -3.53 -51.16 -65.42
CA ALA A 219 -3.77 -50.07 -64.48
C ALA A 219 -3.76 -50.54 -63.01
N ALA A 220 -4.31 -51.72 -62.71
CA ALA A 220 -4.29 -52.29 -61.37
C ALA A 220 -2.87 -52.66 -60.92
N LYS A 221 -2.06 -53.27 -61.81
CA LYS A 221 -0.64 -53.58 -61.56
C LYS A 221 0.17 -52.31 -61.31
N ALA A 222 0.04 -51.29 -62.17
CA ALA A 222 0.71 -50.00 -61.98
C ALA A 222 0.29 -49.29 -60.67
N ASN A 223 -0.99 -49.36 -60.30
CA ASN A 223 -1.46 -48.82 -59.00
C ASN A 223 -0.83 -49.57 -57.82
N LEU A 224 -0.79 -50.91 -57.83
CA LEU A 224 -0.17 -51.72 -56.78
C LEU A 224 1.33 -51.44 -56.65
N GLU A 225 2.05 -51.34 -57.76
CA GLU A 225 3.47 -50.95 -57.78
C GLU A 225 3.69 -49.55 -57.19
N SER A 226 2.83 -48.58 -57.54
CA SER A 226 2.90 -47.23 -56.98
C SER A 226 2.61 -47.19 -55.47
N GLN A 227 1.67 -48.01 -54.98
CA GLN A 227 1.35 -48.13 -53.56
C GLN A 227 2.49 -48.80 -52.79
N ALA A 228 3.09 -49.86 -53.33
CA ALA A 228 4.27 -50.51 -52.72
C ALA A 228 5.45 -49.52 -52.59
N LEU A 229 5.71 -48.70 -53.61
CA LEU A 229 6.73 -47.64 -53.58
C LEU A 229 6.43 -46.55 -52.54
N GLN A 230 5.17 -46.13 -52.42
CA GLN A 230 4.75 -45.17 -51.38
C GLN A 230 4.88 -45.75 -49.98
N LEU A 231 4.48 -47.01 -49.74
CA LEU A 231 4.61 -47.69 -48.46
C LEU A 231 6.08 -47.84 -48.05
N ALA A 232 6.95 -48.33 -48.93
CA ALA A 232 8.38 -48.44 -48.66
C ALA A 232 9.04 -47.07 -48.33
N THR A 233 8.58 -46.01 -48.99
CA THR A 233 9.04 -44.63 -48.70
C THR A 233 8.56 -44.15 -47.32
N GLN A 234 7.32 -44.47 -46.93
CA GLN A 234 6.78 -44.13 -45.61
C GLN A 234 7.45 -44.93 -44.49
N GLU A 235 7.74 -46.23 -44.71
CA GLU A 235 8.47 -47.07 -43.75
C GLU A 235 9.90 -46.57 -43.52
N ALA A 236 10.63 -46.23 -44.59
CA ALA A 236 11.97 -45.64 -44.49
C ALA A 236 11.95 -44.30 -43.73
N ALA A 237 10.94 -43.45 -43.98
CA ALA A 237 10.75 -42.20 -43.24
C ALA A 237 10.43 -42.45 -41.76
N ALA A 238 9.60 -43.45 -41.44
CA ALA A 238 9.26 -43.82 -40.06
C ALA A 238 10.50 -44.35 -39.29
N GLN A 239 11.31 -45.22 -39.90
CA GLN A 239 12.57 -45.71 -39.32
C GLN A 239 13.58 -44.58 -39.07
N ALA A 240 13.71 -43.63 -40.01
CA ALA A 240 14.54 -42.45 -39.84
C ALA A 240 14.07 -41.55 -38.69
N LEU A 241 12.74 -41.40 -38.50
CA LEU A 241 12.16 -40.65 -37.38
C LEU A 241 12.35 -41.39 -36.04
N GLN A 242 12.16 -42.71 -35.98
CA GLN A 242 12.43 -43.52 -34.77
C GLN A 242 13.91 -43.44 -34.35
N THR A 243 14.83 -43.50 -35.31
CA THR A 243 16.28 -43.38 -35.05
C THR A 243 16.64 -42.00 -34.49
N ARG A 244 16.00 -40.93 -34.99
CA ARG A 244 16.14 -39.56 -34.46
C ARG A 244 15.53 -39.42 -33.07
N LEU A 245 14.36 -40.03 -32.81
CA LEU A 245 13.72 -40.05 -31.49
C LEU A 245 14.62 -40.69 -30.44
N ALA A 246 15.13 -41.90 -30.68
CA ALA A 246 16.02 -42.59 -29.74
C ALA A 246 17.28 -41.78 -29.41
N LYS A 247 17.86 -41.07 -30.41
CA LYS A 247 19.00 -40.17 -30.19
C LYS A 247 18.65 -38.93 -29.38
N THR A 248 17.43 -38.38 -29.48
CA THR A 248 17.01 -37.26 -28.61
C THR A 248 16.62 -37.73 -27.22
N GLU A 249 16.10 -38.94 -27.04
CA GLU A 249 15.75 -39.51 -25.74
C GLU A 249 16.98 -39.83 -24.87
N THR A 250 18.07 -40.31 -25.46
CA THR A 250 19.35 -40.49 -24.75
C THR A 250 19.95 -39.15 -24.33
N GLU A 251 19.97 -38.15 -25.21
CA GLU A 251 20.47 -36.80 -24.89
C GLU A 251 19.60 -36.09 -23.83
N VAL A 252 18.27 -36.18 -23.92
CA VAL A 252 17.34 -35.69 -22.89
C VAL A 252 17.54 -36.41 -21.55
N SER A 253 18.03 -37.65 -21.56
CA SER A 253 18.35 -38.40 -20.32
C SER A 253 19.70 -37.97 -19.75
N ARG A 254 20.70 -37.72 -20.61
CA ARG A 254 22.01 -37.13 -20.24
C ARG A 254 21.84 -35.76 -19.56
N LEU A 255 21.09 -34.86 -20.21
CA LEU A 255 20.81 -33.51 -19.71
C LEU A 255 20.01 -33.47 -18.40
N LYS A 256 19.15 -34.48 -18.13
CA LYS A 256 18.49 -34.63 -16.81
C LYS A 256 19.51 -34.94 -15.71
N GLY A 257 20.43 -35.86 -15.96
CA GLY A 257 21.49 -36.21 -15.02
C GLY A 257 22.37 -35.02 -14.65
N GLU A 258 22.83 -34.26 -15.66
CA GLU A 258 23.60 -33.03 -15.46
C GLU A 258 22.81 -31.97 -14.66
N LEU A 259 21.52 -31.81 -14.95
CA LEU A 259 20.65 -30.86 -14.24
C LEU A 259 20.41 -31.25 -12.77
N ASP A 260 20.28 -32.54 -12.46
CA ASP A 260 20.09 -33.00 -11.08
C ASP A 260 21.40 -32.96 -10.27
N GLN A 261 22.56 -33.24 -10.89
CA GLN A 261 23.88 -32.97 -10.29
C GLN A 261 24.09 -31.47 -10.00
N ALA A 262 23.73 -30.59 -10.94
CA ALA A 262 23.82 -29.15 -10.76
C ALA A 262 22.92 -28.65 -9.61
N ARG A 263 21.71 -29.21 -9.47
CA ARG A 263 20.81 -28.95 -8.33
C ARG A 263 21.42 -29.37 -7.01
N GLU A 264 22.03 -30.55 -6.94
CA GLU A 264 22.68 -31.03 -5.72
C GLU A 264 23.87 -30.15 -5.31
N HIS A 265 24.70 -29.73 -6.26
CA HIS A 265 25.82 -28.82 -6.00
C HIS A 265 25.36 -27.45 -5.48
N VAL A 266 24.29 -26.88 -6.06
CA VAL A 266 23.67 -25.63 -5.59
C VAL A 266 23.06 -25.82 -4.20
N ALA A 267 22.37 -26.94 -3.95
CA ALA A 267 21.79 -27.24 -2.65
C ALA A 267 22.87 -27.45 -1.56
N LYS A 268 24.03 -28.02 -1.91
CA LYS A 268 25.18 -28.15 -1.00
C LYS A 268 25.74 -26.77 -0.64
N LYS A 269 26.05 -25.93 -1.63
CA LYS A 269 26.55 -24.57 -1.41
C LYS A 269 25.58 -23.69 -0.61
N ALA A 270 24.27 -23.85 -0.82
CA ALA A 270 23.26 -23.15 -0.04
C ALA A 270 23.27 -23.53 1.45
N ARG A 271 23.58 -24.80 1.79
CA ARG A 271 23.77 -25.23 3.18
C ARG A 271 25.08 -24.69 3.75
N GLU A 272 26.19 -24.82 3.02
CA GLU A 272 27.51 -24.32 3.42
C GLU A 272 27.47 -22.82 3.78
N ILE A 273 26.79 -22.01 2.96
CA ILE A 273 26.57 -20.58 3.23
C ILE A 273 25.66 -20.37 4.45
N ALA A 274 24.55 -21.10 4.56
CA ALA A 274 23.62 -20.96 5.69
C ALA A 274 24.26 -21.35 7.04
N GLU A 275 25.09 -22.40 7.06
CA GLU A 275 25.84 -22.83 8.23
C GLU A 275 26.87 -21.79 8.66
N HIS A 276 27.64 -21.22 7.72
CA HIS A 276 28.59 -20.14 7.99
C HIS A 276 27.92 -18.87 8.56
N LEU A 277 26.81 -18.42 7.97
CA LEU A 277 26.06 -17.26 8.47
C LEU A 277 25.50 -17.50 9.89
N LEU A 278 25.12 -18.75 10.20
CA LEU A 278 24.65 -19.15 11.53
C LEU A 278 25.80 -19.32 12.54
N SER A 279 27.01 -19.71 12.13
CA SER A 279 28.15 -19.91 13.03
C SER A 279 28.95 -18.64 13.29
N GLU A 280 29.36 -17.92 12.24
CA GLU A 280 30.33 -16.82 12.32
C GLU A 280 29.70 -15.45 12.55
N GLU A 281 28.49 -15.21 12.00
CA GLU A 281 27.86 -13.89 12.07
C GLU A 281 26.80 -13.83 13.18
N LEU A 282 25.75 -14.67 13.07
CA LEU A 282 24.56 -14.53 13.92
C LEU A 282 24.82 -14.93 15.37
N ARG A 283 25.55 -16.02 15.64
CA ARG A 283 25.82 -16.49 17.02
C ARG A 283 26.71 -15.52 17.83
N PRO A 284 27.84 -15.01 17.31
CA PRO A 284 28.61 -13.98 18.01
C PRO A 284 27.80 -12.70 18.20
N TRP A 285 27.07 -12.25 17.19
CA TRP A 285 26.22 -11.05 17.30
C TRP A 285 25.16 -11.16 18.40
N PHE A 286 24.45 -12.29 18.51
CA PHE A 286 23.51 -12.53 19.62
C PHE A 286 24.21 -12.57 20.99
N THR A 287 25.45 -13.03 21.05
CA THR A 287 26.25 -13.10 22.28
C THR A 287 26.67 -11.70 22.74
N ASP A 288 27.10 -10.83 21.82
CA ASP A 288 27.49 -9.46 22.13
C ASP A 288 26.29 -8.54 22.39
N ALA A 289 25.19 -8.73 21.67
CA ALA A 289 23.92 -8.06 21.96
C ALA A 289 23.41 -8.37 23.39
N ARG A 290 23.66 -9.59 23.88
CA ARG A 290 23.37 -9.97 25.27
C ARG A 290 24.26 -9.25 26.29
N LYS A 291 25.59 -9.23 26.07
CA LYS A 291 26.53 -8.48 26.94
C LYS A 291 26.18 -6.99 27.02
N LEU A 292 25.84 -6.38 25.88
CA LEU A 292 25.43 -4.97 25.80
C LEU A 292 24.15 -4.69 26.59
N ARG A 293 23.21 -5.65 26.60
CA ARG A 293 22.01 -5.57 27.43
C ARG A 293 22.33 -5.67 28.91
N GLU A 294 23.11 -6.66 29.32
CA GLU A 294 23.51 -6.89 30.72
C GLU A 294 24.24 -5.64 31.28
N ALA A 295 25.21 -5.09 30.54
CA ALA A 295 25.87 -3.83 30.88
C ALA A 295 24.93 -2.59 30.89
N SER A 296 23.89 -2.55 30.04
CA SER A 296 22.89 -1.47 30.08
C SER A 296 21.98 -1.55 31.30
N GLU A 297 21.70 -2.76 31.79
CA GLU A 297 20.91 -2.98 33.00
C GLU A 297 21.72 -2.60 34.26
N GLU A 298 23.04 -2.86 34.28
CA GLU A 298 23.97 -2.35 35.30
C GLU A 298 24.05 -0.81 35.32
N VAL A 299 24.21 -0.17 34.16
CA VAL A 299 24.24 1.31 34.05
C VAL A 299 22.94 1.95 34.53
N ALA A 300 21.78 1.29 34.36
CA ALA A 300 20.52 1.75 34.90
C ALA A 300 20.48 1.70 36.44
N GLN A 301 21.01 0.63 37.06
CA GLN A 301 21.11 0.51 38.51
C GLN A 301 22.05 1.56 39.12
N LEU A 302 23.23 1.78 38.51
CA LEU A 302 24.18 2.80 38.96
C LEU A 302 23.60 4.22 38.90
N ARG A 303 22.77 4.53 37.88
CA ARG A 303 22.05 5.81 37.79
C ARG A 303 21.03 5.98 38.92
N HIS A 304 20.31 4.92 39.29
CA HIS A 304 19.35 4.96 40.41
C HIS A 304 20.06 5.28 41.74
N LEU A 305 21.10 4.49 42.06
CA LEU A 305 21.89 4.68 43.29
C LEU A 305 22.58 6.05 43.36
N THR A 306 23.01 6.58 42.20
CA THR A 306 23.58 7.94 42.11
C THR A 306 22.53 9.01 42.33
N ALA A 307 21.31 8.85 41.82
CA ALA A 307 20.20 9.78 42.09
C ALA A 307 19.83 9.79 43.59
N GLU A 308 19.65 8.62 44.20
CA GLU A 308 19.31 8.48 45.62
C GLU A 308 20.39 9.09 46.54
N THR A 309 21.67 8.84 46.25
CA THR A 309 22.77 9.43 47.03
C THR A 309 22.91 10.94 46.82
N VAL A 310 22.72 11.45 45.60
CA VAL A 310 22.70 12.90 45.33
C VAL A 310 21.51 13.58 46.02
N GLU A 311 20.32 12.98 46.07
CA GLU A 311 19.19 13.52 46.82
C GLU A 311 19.43 13.50 48.34
N ALA A 312 20.02 12.43 48.88
CA ALA A 312 20.39 12.34 50.28
C ALA A 312 21.43 13.42 50.67
N VAL A 313 22.48 13.62 49.85
CA VAL A 313 23.48 14.68 50.06
C VAL A 313 22.86 16.08 49.94
N ARG A 314 22.04 16.33 48.91
CA ARG A 314 21.30 17.59 48.75
C ARG A 314 20.31 17.84 49.88
N LYS A 315 19.79 16.81 50.55
CA LYS A 315 19.01 16.97 51.78
C LYS A 315 19.90 17.36 52.95
N ALA A 316 20.95 16.58 53.23
CA ALA A 316 21.88 16.87 54.32
C ALA A 316 22.51 18.27 54.22
N GLN A 317 22.81 18.76 53.02
CA GLN A 317 23.31 20.13 52.79
C GLN A 317 22.26 21.21 53.11
N ARG A 318 20.99 21.02 52.71
CA ARG A 318 19.90 21.96 53.05
C ARG A 318 19.59 21.99 54.54
N ASP A 319 19.60 20.81 55.18
CA ASP A 319 19.31 20.66 56.61
C ASP A 319 20.47 21.20 57.48
N ALA A 320 21.68 21.33 56.92
CA ALA A 320 22.88 21.86 57.60
C ALA A 320 23.08 23.38 57.45
N ASP A 321 22.43 24.04 56.47
CA ASP A 321 22.50 25.50 56.29
C ASP A 321 21.25 26.17 56.89
N PRO A 322 21.38 26.96 57.99
CA PRO A 322 20.25 27.65 58.61
C PRO A 322 19.49 28.63 57.70
N PHE A 323 20.11 29.13 56.64
CA PHE A 323 19.47 30.03 55.68
C PHE A 323 18.63 29.26 54.66
N LEU A 324 19.13 28.14 54.12
CA LEU A 324 18.38 27.27 53.19
C LEU A 324 17.24 26.53 53.91
N ALA A 325 17.46 26.04 55.12
CA ALA A 325 16.41 25.45 55.95
C ALA A 325 15.25 26.45 56.16
N LYS A 326 15.57 27.69 56.55
CA LYS A 326 14.57 28.74 56.78
C LYS A 326 13.89 29.23 55.48
N GLU A 327 14.60 29.27 54.35
CA GLU A 327 13.96 29.51 53.04
C GLU A 327 12.95 28.40 52.73
N HIS A 328 13.29 27.14 53.00
CA HIS A 328 12.42 26.00 52.76
C HIS A 328 11.17 26.02 53.66
N GLU A 329 11.32 26.33 54.95
CA GLU A 329 10.19 26.56 55.87
C GLU A 329 9.25 27.64 55.35
N LEU A 330 9.77 28.80 54.92
CA LEU A 330 8.98 29.90 54.39
C LEU A 330 8.26 29.52 53.08
N ARG A 331 8.94 28.81 52.16
CA ARG A 331 8.31 28.31 50.92
C ARG A 331 7.26 27.22 51.21
N GLN A 332 7.38 26.41 52.27
CA GLN A 332 6.34 25.47 52.72
C GLN A 332 5.15 26.15 53.42
N ALA A 333 5.38 27.26 54.13
CA ALA A 333 4.34 27.97 54.87
C ALA A 333 3.34 28.71 53.95
N ILE A 334 3.77 29.19 52.77
CA ILE A 334 2.91 29.92 51.83
C ILE A 334 1.64 29.11 51.45
N PRO A 335 1.71 27.87 50.93
CA PRO A 335 0.52 27.07 50.62
C PRO A 335 -0.46 26.91 51.80
N GLN A 336 0.05 26.69 53.02
CA GLN A 336 -0.79 26.52 54.21
C GLN A 336 -1.54 27.82 54.57
N MET A 337 -0.87 28.97 54.45
CA MET A 337 -1.50 30.28 54.64
C MET A 337 -2.49 30.63 53.52
N GLU A 338 -2.22 30.21 52.27
CA GLU A 338 -3.16 30.37 51.15
C GLU A 338 -4.42 29.53 51.31
N ASP A 339 -4.33 28.29 51.82
CA ASP A 339 -5.49 27.47 52.14
C ASP A 339 -6.30 28.03 53.33
N MET A 340 -5.62 28.59 54.33
CA MET A 340 -6.29 29.37 55.39
C MET A 340 -7.03 30.60 54.83
N LEU A 341 -6.45 31.33 53.85
CA LEU A 341 -7.16 32.42 53.17
C LEU A 341 -8.38 31.93 52.38
N LYS A 342 -8.27 30.80 51.66
CA LYS A 342 -9.40 30.20 50.93
C LYS A 342 -10.54 29.85 51.91
N LEU A 343 -10.20 29.36 53.11
CA LEU A 343 -11.15 29.06 54.19
C LEU A 343 -11.82 30.33 54.75
N LEU A 344 -11.05 31.36 55.11
CA LEU A 344 -11.58 32.64 55.62
C LEU A 344 -12.51 33.31 54.58
N ARG A 345 -12.06 33.41 53.33
CA ARG A 345 -12.87 33.90 52.20
C ARG A 345 -14.10 33.05 51.92
N ARG A 346 -14.13 31.77 52.31
CA ARG A 346 -15.33 30.93 52.23
C ARG A 346 -16.32 31.29 53.34
N TYR A 347 -15.86 31.38 54.59
CA TYR A 347 -16.70 31.76 55.73
C TYR A 347 -17.34 33.14 55.55
N GLN A 348 -16.61 34.14 55.06
CA GLN A 348 -17.16 35.46 54.73
C GLN A 348 -18.31 35.41 53.70
N ARG A 349 -18.26 34.47 52.73
CA ARG A 349 -19.28 34.32 51.69
C ARG A 349 -20.53 33.55 52.14
N THR A 350 -20.45 32.75 53.22
CA THR A 350 -21.61 32.04 53.79
C THR A 350 -22.16 32.64 55.08
N ALA A 351 -21.46 33.59 55.72
CA ALA A 351 -21.94 34.27 56.92
C ALA A 351 -22.86 35.45 56.57
N GLY A 352 -24.12 35.40 57.04
CA GLY A 352 -25.11 36.48 56.83
C GLY A 352 -24.75 37.82 57.48
N ASN A 353 -23.84 37.82 58.46
CA ASN A 353 -23.15 39.00 58.99
C ASN A 353 -21.69 38.63 59.21
N VAL A 354 -20.75 39.33 58.55
CA VAL A 354 -19.32 39.07 58.65
C VAL A 354 -18.73 39.81 59.85
N LEU A 355 -18.12 39.08 60.79
CA LEU A 355 -17.43 39.69 61.94
C LEU A 355 -16.19 40.48 61.48
N PRO A 356 -15.98 41.73 61.91
CA PRO A 356 -14.81 42.54 61.53
C PRO A 356 -13.46 41.87 61.86
N ALA A 357 -13.42 41.03 62.90
CA ALA A 357 -12.23 40.24 63.24
C ALA A 357 -11.79 39.28 62.11
N ILE A 358 -12.73 38.72 61.34
CA ILE A 358 -12.44 37.81 60.22
C ILE A 358 -11.86 38.58 59.03
N VAL A 359 -12.36 39.79 58.77
CA VAL A 359 -11.83 40.69 57.73
C VAL A 359 -10.42 41.15 58.08
N ASN A 360 -10.19 41.55 59.34
CA ASN A 360 -8.88 41.93 59.83
C ASN A 360 -7.87 40.76 59.81
N LEU A 361 -8.33 39.53 60.07
CA LEU A 361 -7.47 38.34 60.00
C LEU A 361 -7.09 38.02 58.54
N GLU A 362 -8.04 38.02 57.61
CA GLU A 362 -7.77 37.82 56.18
C GLU A 362 -6.76 38.85 55.65
N LYS A 363 -6.94 40.13 55.98
CA LYS A 363 -6.02 41.20 55.58
C LYS A 363 -4.62 40.95 56.11
N ARG A 364 -4.48 40.62 57.40
CA ARG A 364 -3.17 40.31 58.03
C ARG A 364 -2.48 39.10 57.41
N VAL A 365 -3.21 38.03 57.06
CA VAL A 365 -2.62 36.84 56.41
C VAL A 365 -2.21 37.16 54.97
N THR A 366 -3.01 37.96 54.24
CA THR A 366 -2.67 38.41 52.88
C THR A 366 -1.39 39.26 52.89
N GLU A 367 -1.33 40.30 53.74
CA GLU A 367 -0.14 41.14 53.94
C GLU A 367 1.10 40.34 54.38
N HIS A 368 0.92 39.21 55.08
CA HIS A 368 2.04 38.37 55.51
C HIS A 368 2.56 37.47 54.37
N ILE A 369 1.67 36.87 53.58
CA ILE A 369 2.07 36.11 52.38
C ILE A 369 2.79 37.03 51.37
N GLU A 370 2.30 38.26 51.17
CA GLU A 370 2.94 39.26 50.31
C GLU A 370 4.35 39.63 50.82
N LYS A 371 4.52 39.81 52.14
CA LYS A 371 5.85 40.06 52.74
C LYS A 371 6.81 38.87 52.60
N VAL A 372 6.34 37.64 52.83
CA VAL A 372 7.20 36.45 52.67
C VAL A 372 7.56 36.23 51.19
N ARG A 373 6.63 36.46 50.26
CA ARG A 373 6.93 36.44 48.81
C ARG A 373 7.97 37.50 48.45
N TYR A 374 7.81 38.74 48.91
CA TYR A 374 8.78 39.81 48.69
C TYR A 374 10.16 39.53 49.31
N GLU A 375 10.23 38.90 50.50
CA GLU A 375 11.49 38.50 51.13
C GLU A 375 12.19 37.34 50.39
N LEU A 376 11.44 36.47 49.71
CA LEU A 376 11.98 35.46 48.80
C LEU A 376 12.46 36.10 47.48
N GLU A 377 11.60 36.87 46.81
CA GLU A 377 11.90 37.56 45.54
C GLU A 377 13.13 38.47 45.68
N ARG A 378 13.29 39.17 46.82
CA ARG A 378 14.46 40.00 47.11
C ARG A 378 15.75 39.21 47.38
N ARG A 379 15.66 37.92 47.71
CA ARG A 379 16.80 36.98 47.86
C ARG A 379 17.10 36.21 46.58
N ASP A 380 16.14 36.09 45.68
CA ASP A 380 16.31 35.51 44.34
C ASP A 380 17.06 36.49 43.38
N LEU A 381 17.49 37.69 43.84
CA LEU A 381 18.51 38.51 43.17
C LEU A 381 19.94 38.08 43.61
N PRO A 382 20.89 37.88 42.68
CA PRO A 382 22.20 37.33 43.00
C PRO A 382 23.09 38.35 43.73
N SER A 383 23.32 38.12 45.03
CA SER A 383 24.26 38.88 45.87
C SER A 383 25.67 38.24 45.95
N ASP A 384 26.05 37.44 44.95
CA ASP A 384 27.34 36.74 44.89
C ASP A 384 28.28 37.37 43.85
N PRO A 385 29.41 37.97 44.26
CA PRO A 385 30.42 38.52 43.36
C PRO A 385 31.02 37.50 42.37
N PHE A 386 30.94 36.19 42.62
CA PHE A 386 31.32 35.17 41.63
C PHE A 386 30.35 35.14 40.44
N LEU A 387 29.04 35.20 40.71
CA LEU A 387 27.99 35.11 39.70
C LEU A 387 27.89 36.41 38.87
N GLU A 388 28.08 37.59 39.49
CA GLU A 388 28.22 38.86 38.74
C GLU A 388 29.37 38.82 37.72
N ARG A 389 30.51 38.21 38.08
CA ARG A 389 31.67 38.06 37.18
C ARG A 389 31.42 37.06 36.05
N ILE A 390 30.53 36.08 36.23
CA ILE A 390 30.07 35.19 35.16
C ILE A 390 29.12 35.94 34.22
N ALA A 391 28.14 36.68 34.74
CA ALA A 391 27.23 37.51 33.95
C ALA A 391 27.99 38.53 33.08
N ALA A 392 28.97 39.22 33.66
CA ALA A 392 29.82 40.17 32.94
C ALA A 392 30.60 39.51 31.78
N LYS A 393 31.09 38.26 31.96
CA LYS A 393 31.77 37.51 30.89
C LYS A 393 30.81 37.06 29.79
N ILE A 394 29.63 36.52 30.13
CA ILE A 394 28.63 36.08 29.14
C ILE A 394 28.27 37.21 28.18
N ASN A 395 28.13 38.44 28.68
CA ASN A 395 27.77 39.60 27.87
C ASN A 395 28.84 40.03 26.84
N VAL A 396 30.11 39.66 27.02
CA VAL A 396 31.23 40.11 26.16
C VAL A 396 31.85 38.96 25.35
N ALA A 397 31.63 37.70 25.74
CA ALA A 397 32.23 36.51 25.13
C ALA A 397 31.80 36.24 23.67
N GLU A 398 32.74 35.74 22.86
CA GLU A 398 32.53 35.28 21.48
C GLU A 398 31.72 33.95 21.42
N PRO A 399 31.07 33.60 20.28
CA PRO A 399 30.23 32.40 20.17
C PRO A 399 30.95 31.07 20.43
N ALA A 400 32.28 31.02 20.25
CA ALA A 400 33.10 29.87 20.62
C ALA A 400 33.33 29.80 22.14
N GLU A 401 33.60 30.95 22.78
CA GLU A 401 33.81 31.07 24.22
C GLU A 401 32.52 30.81 25.01
N LEU A 402 31.37 31.23 24.47
CA LEU A 402 30.05 30.93 25.04
C LEU A 402 29.76 29.43 25.15
N LYS A 403 30.44 28.56 24.39
CA LYS A 403 30.38 27.09 24.59
C LYS A 403 31.31 26.61 25.71
N ALA A 404 32.48 27.22 25.86
CA ALA A 404 33.38 26.92 26.98
C ALA A 404 32.78 27.38 28.33
N ILE A 405 32.09 28.53 28.35
CA ILE A 405 31.36 29.03 29.52
C ILE A 405 30.18 28.11 29.88
N GLU A 406 29.39 27.67 28.90
CA GLU A 406 28.29 26.70 29.12
C GLU A 406 28.80 25.36 29.66
N ALA A 407 29.92 24.83 29.13
CA ALA A 407 30.54 23.62 29.64
C ALA A 407 31.10 23.79 31.07
N ALA A 408 31.73 24.93 31.37
CA ALA A 408 32.22 25.26 32.71
C ALA A 408 31.07 25.43 33.72
N LEU A 409 29.95 26.04 33.31
CA LEU A 409 28.75 26.19 34.13
C LEU A 409 28.10 24.83 34.42
N ALA A 410 28.02 23.94 33.43
CA ALA A 410 27.55 22.57 33.62
C ALA A 410 28.48 21.77 34.56
N ALA A 411 29.79 21.94 34.47
CA ALA A 411 30.74 21.33 35.41
C ALA A 411 30.62 21.91 36.84
N ALA A 412 30.33 23.21 36.97
CA ALA A 412 30.09 23.87 38.27
C ALA A 412 28.79 23.39 38.95
N GLU A 413 27.72 23.18 38.16
CA GLU A 413 26.47 22.56 38.66
C GLU A 413 26.69 21.09 39.04
N GLN A 414 27.38 20.30 38.21
CA GLN A 414 27.70 18.88 38.48
C GLN A 414 28.59 18.69 39.72
N SER A 415 29.40 19.69 40.07
CA SER A 415 30.21 19.71 41.30
C SER A 415 29.53 20.40 42.49
N GLY A 416 28.29 20.90 42.33
CA GLY A 416 27.52 21.55 43.39
C GLY A 416 28.01 22.95 43.78
N LEU A 417 28.90 23.57 43.00
CA LEU A 417 29.40 24.93 43.22
C LEU A 417 28.39 26.02 42.85
N VAL A 418 27.34 25.68 42.09
CA VAL A 418 26.25 26.58 41.69
C VAL A 418 24.92 25.82 41.79
N ASP A 419 23.90 26.42 42.41
CA ASP A 419 22.53 25.89 42.43
C ASP A 419 22.00 25.78 40.98
N SER A 420 21.37 24.66 40.64
CA SER A 420 20.71 24.45 39.34
C SER A 420 19.80 25.61 38.93
N ARG A 421 19.11 26.28 39.88
CA ARG A 421 18.28 27.47 39.62
C ARG A 421 19.10 28.65 39.06
N HIS A 422 20.32 28.85 39.58
CA HIS A 422 21.25 29.87 39.08
C HIS A 422 21.91 29.42 37.77
N ALA A 423 22.25 28.13 37.64
CA ALA A 423 22.76 27.58 36.38
C ALA A 423 21.73 27.73 35.23
N ASP A 424 20.44 27.54 35.50
CA ASP A 424 19.36 27.70 34.52
C ASP A 424 19.08 29.16 34.17
N LEU A 425 19.22 30.10 35.12
CA LEU A 425 19.22 31.54 34.82
C LEU A 425 20.37 31.92 33.87
N TYR A 426 21.59 31.45 34.13
CA TYR A 426 22.74 31.73 33.27
C TYR A 426 22.73 30.96 31.95
N ARG A 427 22.13 29.77 31.88
CA ARG A 427 21.75 29.12 30.60
C ARG A 427 20.78 30.02 29.83
N GLY A 428 19.76 30.55 30.50
CA GLY A 428 18.82 31.53 29.95
C GLY A 428 19.54 32.72 29.32
N ASP A 429 20.48 33.35 30.02
CA ASP A 429 21.27 34.46 29.48
C ASP A 429 22.28 34.06 28.41
N ILE A 430 22.89 32.87 28.47
CA ILE A 430 23.75 32.34 27.38
C ILE A 430 22.91 32.07 26.12
N HIS A 431 21.72 31.47 26.25
CA HIS A 431 20.79 31.28 25.14
C HIS A 431 20.29 32.63 24.60
N ARG A 432 19.92 33.57 25.46
CA ARG A 432 19.52 34.94 25.08
C ARG A 432 20.65 35.68 24.38
N ARG A 433 21.90 35.57 24.85
CA ARG A 433 23.09 36.15 24.18
C ARG A 433 23.37 35.50 22.83
N ARG A 434 23.27 34.18 22.73
CA ARG A 434 23.35 33.45 21.45
C ARG A 434 22.23 33.87 20.49
N SER A 435 21.02 34.08 21.00
CA SER A 435 19.88 34.62 20.25
C SER A 435 20.15 36.05 19.77
N PHE A 436 20.67 36.95 20.62
CA PHE A 436 21.13 38.28 20.20
C PHE A 436 22.26 38.25 19.15
N THR A 437 23.18 37.28 19.20
CA THR A 437 24.17 37.09 18.10
C THR A 437 23.57 36.47 16.83
N ALA A 438 22.40 35.82 16.94
CA ALA A 438 21.60 35.39 15.81
C ALA A 438 20.66 36.50 15.30
N ASP A 439 20.30 37.50 16.12
CA ASP A 439 19.40 38.59 15.73
C ASP A 439 19.96 39.42 14.58
N GLN A 440 21.27 39.67 14.57
CA GLN A 440 21.92 40.32 13.45
C GLN A 440 21.78 39.51 12.14
N ARG A 441 21.73 38.16 12.23
CA ARG A 441 21.43 37.27 11.09
C ARG A 441 19.93 37.10 10.81
N PHE A 442 19.06 37.46 11.75
CA PHE A 442 17.60 37.39 11.67
C PHE A 442 17.02 38.62 10.96
N HIS A 443 17.62 39.80 11.12
CA HIS A 443 17.32 40.99 10.30
C HIS A 443 17.91 40.87 8.87
N ASP A 444 19.03 40.15 8.71
CA ASP A 444 19.59 39.67 7.43
C ASP A 444 18.79 38.49 6.80
N GLN A 445 17.47 38.40 7.05
CA GLN A 445 16.60 37.39 6.45
C GLN A 445 16.63 37.46 4.91
N LYS A 446 17.27 36.47 4.29
CA LYS A 446 17.43 36.36 2.84
C LYS A 446 16.08 36.05 2.15
N PRO A 447 15.86 36.52 0.91
CA PRO A 447 14.66 36.23 0.10
C PRO A 447 14.58 34.78 -0.43
N SER A 448 15.18 33.83 0.30
CA SER A 448 15.11 32.38 0.06
C SER A 448 14.72 31.59 1.33
N GLY A 449 14.27 32.28 2.38
CA GLY A 449 13.89 31.73 3.68
C GLY A 449 12.37 31.82 3.96
N PRO A 450 11.95 31.95 5.24
CA PRO A 450 10.54 32.08 5.63
C PRO A 450 9.73 33.11 4.83
N VAL A 451 10.36 34.24 4.51
CA VAL A 451 9.77 35.32 3.68
C VAL A 451 9.30 34.81 2.32
N ALA A 452 10.11 34.00 1.64
CA ALA A 452 9.81 33.47 0.32
C ALA A 452 8.69 32.41 0.36
N LEU A 453 8.57 31.67 1.47
CA LEU A 453 7.47 30.72 1.68
C LEU A 453 6.14 31.46 1.91
N LEU A 454 6.14 32.53 2.69
CA LEU A 454 4.95 33.37 2.89
C LEU A 454 4.58 34.12 1.60
N GLU A 455 5.55 34.69 0.90
CA GLU A 455 5.33 35.39 -0.38
C GLU A 455 4.76 34.44 -1.45
N ARG A 456 5.29 33.21 -1.54
CA ARG A 456 4.76 32.15 -2.40
C ARG A 456 3.32 31.76 -2.01
N ALA A 457 3.03 31.61 -0.72
CA ALA A 457 1.69 31.27 -0.26
C ALA A 457 0.67 32.37 -0.59
N VAL A 458 1.03 33.65 -0.40
CA VAL A 458 0.18 34.80 -0.76
C VAL A 458 0.02 34.92 -2.28
N ALA A 459 1.07 34.67 -3.07
CA ALA A 459 1.02 34.76 -4.53
C ALA A 459 0.26 33.61 -5.21
N LEU A 460 0.28 32.40 -4.64
CA LEU A 460 -0.37 31.20 -5.20
C LEU A 460 -1.72 30.87 -4.54
N GLY A 461 -2.08 31.54 -3.43
CA GLY A 461 -3.28 31.22 -2.66
C GLY A 461 -3.18 29.91 -1.88
N GLU A 462 -1.97 29.46 -1.54
CA GLU A 462 -1.79 28.25 -0.72
C GLU A 462 -2.30 28.48 0.72
N PRO A 463 -2.86 27.45 1.38
CA PRO A 463 -3.32 27.56 2.76
C PRO A 463 -2.14 27.89 3.69
N ALA A 464 -2.25 28.99 4.42
CA ALA A 464 -1.24 29.45 5.36
C ALA A 464 -1.88 30.28 6.49
N ARG A 465 -1.24 30.29 7.66
CA ARG A 465 -1.71 31.03 8.84
C ARG A 465 -0.66 32.09 9.23
N LEU A 466 -1.08 33.34 9.42
CA LEU A 466 -0.21 34.46 9.74
C LEU A 466 -0.60 35.08 11.07
N GLY A 467 0.18 34.82 12.12
CA GLY A 467 0.04 35.48 13.41
C GLY A 467 0.95 36.71 13.51
N ILE A 468 0.41 37.82 13.99
CA ILE A 468 1.14 39.10 14.09
C ILE A 468 0.98 39.65 15.49
N ASP A 469 2.11 39.88 16.13
CA ASP A 469 2.23 40.73 17.31
C ASP A 469 2.07 42.19 16.86
N ALA A 470 0.83 42.65 16.85
CA ALA A 470 0.48 43.94 16.25
C ALA A 470 1.02 45.12 17.09
N ASN A 471 1.28 44.90 18.38
CA ASN A 471 1.94 45.87 19.25
C ASN A 471 3.43 46.00 18.92
N ASN A 472 4.18 44.89 18.85
CA ASN A 472 5.59 44.88 18.47
C ASN A 472 5.79 45.45 17.05
N PHE A 473 5.01 44.97 16.08
CA PHE A 473 5.02 45.47 14.69
C PHE A 473 4.75 46.97 14.61
N ALA A 474 3.68 47.47 15.24
CA ALA A 474 3.33 48.89 15.14
C ALA A 474 4.28 49.81 15.90
N CYS A 475 4.91 49.34 16.98
CA CYS A 475 5.90 50.13 17.72
C CYS A 475 7.20 50.30 16.93
N LEU A 476 7.65 49.24 16.24
CA LEU A 476 8.90 49.23 15.49
C LEU A 476 8.76 49.80 14.07
N GLN A 477 7.61 49.59 13.41
CA GLN A 477 7.38 49.99 12.01
C GLN A 477 6.50 51.25 11.86
N GLN A 478 6.55 52.15 12.84
CA GLN A 478 5.77 53.41 12.84
C GLN A 478 5.95 54.24 11.56
N ALA A 479 7.16 54.31 11.01
CA ALA A 479 7.45 55.06 9.80
C ALA A 479 6.71 54.51 8.57
N TYR A 480 6.66 53.18 8.40
CA TYR A 480 5.97 52.51 7.31
C TYR A 480 4.44 52.58 7.45
N LEU A 481 3.93 52.57 8.68
CA LEU A 481 2.49 52.70 9.00
C LEU A 481 2.00 54.17 9.08
N GLY A 482 2.89 55.15 8.88
CA GLY A 482 2.61 56.57 9.07
C GLY A 482 2.02 56.88 10.45
N LEU A 483 2.53 56.25 11.50
CA LEU A 483 2.10 56.39 12.89
C LEU A 483 3.01 57.37 13.65
N LYS A 484 2.45 57.97 14.70
CA LYS A 484 3.16 58.72 15.74
C LYS A 484 2.55 58.31 17.08
N LEU A 485 3.06 57.23 17.68
CA LEU A 485 2.48 56.67 18.90
C LEU A 485 2.79 57.53 20.12
N ALA A 486 1.79 57.75 20.97
CA ALA A 486 1.99 58.42 22.26
C ALA A 486 2.73 57.48 23.23
N SER A 487 3.58 58.04 24.11
CA SER A 487 4.25 57.28 25.17
C SER A 487 3.65 57.58 26.54
N LYS A 488 3.64 56.57 27.41
CA LYS A 488 3.22 56.65 28.82
C LYS A 488 4.18 55.85 29.68
N ARG A 489 4.59 56.40 30.82
CA ARG A 489 5.39 55.64 31.80
C ARG A 489 4.52 54.59 32.50
N ASN A 490 5.03 53.37 32.66
CA ASN A 490 4.43 52.36 33.54
C ASN A 490 4.72 52.71 35.02
N THR A 491 4.24 51.86 35.95
CA THR A 491 4.49 52.00 37.39
C THR A 491 5.95 51.78 37.81
N GLN A 492 6.81 51.29 36.91
CA GLN A 492 8.25 51.07 37.13
C GLN A 492 9.10 52.22 36.56
N GLY A 493 8.49 53.14 35.79
CA GLY A 493 9.13 54.31 35.18
C GLY A 493 9.41 54.19 33.68
N ASP A 494 9.29 53.00 33.09
CA ASP A 494 9.59 52.70 31.68
C ASP A 494 8.59 53.36 30.72
N LEU A 495 9.10 53.98 29.65
CA LEU A 495 8.28 54.54 28.59
C LEU A 495 7.73 53.41 27.69
N ARG A 496 6.42 53.13 27.79
CA ARG A 496 5.71 52.26 26.84
C ARG A 496 4.98 53.10 25.81
N LEU A 497 5.03 52.68 24.55
CA LEU A 497 4.21 53.24 23.48
C LEU A 497 2.77 52.71 23.60
N LEU A 498 1.79 53.55 23.29
CA LEU A 498 0.37 53.22 23.34
C LEU A 498 -0.21 53.13 21.93
N LEU A 499 -0.62 51.93 21.54
CA LEU A 499 -1.50 51.73 20.38
C LEU A 499 -2.94 52.14 20.75
N ASP A 500 -3.35 53.31 20.31
CA ASP A 500 -4.74 53.78 20.38
C ASP A 500 -5.64 53.13 19.30
N THR A 501 -6.95 53.34 19.37
CA THR A 501 -7.91 52.76 18.40
C THR A 501 -7.59 53.14 16.95
N PRO A 502 -7.24 54.41 16.60
CA PRO A 502 -6.73 54.76 15.28
C PRO A 502 -5.49 53.97 14.83
N ALA A 503 -4.47 53.81 15.67
CA ALA A 503 -3.28 53.04 15.33
C ALA A 503 -3.57 51.56 15.11
N ARG A 504 -4.39 50.95 15.99
CA ARG A 504 -4.87 49.58 15.85
C ARG A 504 -5.64 49.39 14.52
N GLN A 505 -6.50 50.34 14.17
CA GLN A 505 -7.24 50.31 12.91
C GLN A 505 -6.33 50.43 11.68
N LYS A 506 -5.28 51.26 11.72
CA LYS A 506 -4.30 51.31 10.61
C LYS A 506 -3.62 49.98 10.36
N VAL A 507 -3.24 49.25 11.42
CA VAL A 507 -2.66 47.90 11.28
C VAL A 507 -3.67 46.96 10.63
N LEU A 508 -4.92 46.94 11.10
CA LEU A 508 -5.96 46.09 10.49
C LEU A 508 -6.22 46.45 9.02
N ASN A 509 -6.33 47.73 8.67
CA ASN A 509 -6.56 48.16 7.28
C ASN A 509 -5.44 47.69 6.33
N LEU A 510 -4.18 47.59 6.81
CA LEU A 510 -3.06 47.05 6.04
C LEU A 510 -3.15 45.52 5.90
N LEU A 511 -3.46 44.82 7.00
CA LEU A 511 -3.61 43.36 7.00
C LEU A 511 -4.85 42.90 6.22
N GLU A 512 -5.89 43.73 6.17
CA GLU A 512 -7.09 43.51 5.37
C GLU A 512 -6.76 43.57 3.87
N LYS A 513 -5.91 44.52 3.42
CA LYS A 513 -5.40 44.53 2.03
C LYS A 513 -4.59 43.26 1.72
N LEU A 514 -3.69 42.84 2.63
CA LEU A 514 -2.96 41.58 2.48
C LEU A 514 -3.90 40.37 2.42
N ALA A 515 -4.96 40.35 3.23
CA ALA A 515 -5.94 39.27 3.26
C ALA A 515 -6.83 39.21 1.99
N HIS A 516 -7.03 40.33 1.29
CA HIS A 516 -7.70 40.35 -0.02
C HIS A 516 -6.82 39.72 -1.11
N GLU A 517 -5.50 39.98 -1.10
CA GLU A 517 -4.56 39.36 -2.05
C GLU A 517 -4.29 37.87 -1.73
N GLY A 518 -3.99 37.56 -0.46
CA GLY A 518 -3.68 36.21 0.00
C GLY A 518 -4.95 35.37 0.18
N THR A 519 -5.44 34.77 -0.90
CA THR A 519 -6.72 34.03 -0.89
C THR A 519 -6.73 32.80 0.02
N GLY A 520 -5.58 32.16 0.22
CA GLY A 520 -5.36 31.05 1.17
C GLY A 520 -4.88 31.50 2.57
N LEU A 521 -4.69 32.80 2.80
CA LEU A 521 -4.07 33.30 4.04
C LEU A 521 -5.11 33.65 5.12
N LEU A 522 -4.97 33.01 6.28
CA LEU A 522 -5.77 33.27 7.49
C LEU A 522 -4.92 34.07 8.50
N ILE A 523 -5.31 35.32 8.78
CA ILE A 523 -4.50 36.28 9.55
C ILE A 523 -5.08 36.52 10.95
N TRP A 524 -4.24 36.49 11.96
CA TRP A 524 -4.54 36.93 13.33
C TRP A 524 -3.64 38.11 13.73
N ALA A 525 -4.26 39.22 14.15
CA ALA A 525 -3.57 40.35 14.78
C ALA A 525 -3.84 40.34 16.29
N SER A 526 -2.77 40.27 17.10
CA SER A 526 -2.86 40.30 18.56
C SER A 526 -2.41 41.64 19.12
N PHE A 527 -3.24 42.24 19.99
CA PHE A 527 -3.01 43.56 20.60
C PHE A 527 -2.98 43.49 22.13
N ASP A 528 -2.13 44.29 22.79
CA ASP A 528 -2.12 44.33 24.27
C ASP A 528 -3.37 45.01 24.83
N GLY A 529 -3.85 44.45 25.94
CA GLY A 529 -4.83 45.05 26.82
C GLY A 529 -6.24 45.04 26.26
N GLN A 530 -7.07 45.95 26.79
CA GLN A 530 -8.51 45.93 26.56
C GLN A 530 -8.90 45.99 25.08
N ALA A 531 -9.97 45.26 24.76
CA ALA A 531 -10.55 45.21 23.44
C ALA A 531 -10.97 46.61 22.97
N SER A 532 -10.63 46.93 21.72
CA SER A 532 -11.04 48.17 21.05
C SER A 532 -12.17 47.85 20.07
N ASN A 533 -13.12 48.77 19.94
CA ASN A 533 -14.11 48.73 18.86
C ASN A 533 -13.42 49.05 17.54
N LEU A 534 -12.89 48.01 16.89
CA LEU A 534 -12.25 48.07 15.58
C LEU A 534 -13.22 47.58 14.50
N ARG A 535 -13.14 48.17 13.31
CA ARG A 535 -13.81 47.68 12.12
C ARG A 535 -12.98 46.57 11.49
N LEU A 536 -13.64 45.48 11.13
CA LEU A 536 -13.06 44.28 10.56
C LEU A 536 -14.10 43.71 9.59
N ASP A 537 -13.90 43.91 8.30
CA ASP A 537 -14.89 43.57 7.27
C ASP A 537 -14.54 42.23 6.60
N HIS A 538 -13.25 41.87 6.55
CA HIS A 538 -12.77 40.70 5.84
C HIS A 538 -12.73 39.41 6.69
N PRO A 539 -13.39 38.31 6.27
CA PRO A 539 -13.62 37.12 7.11
C PRO A 539 -12.37 36.24 7.37
N ARG A 540 -11.27 36.43 6.62
CA ARG A 540 -9.98 35.78 6.92
C ARG A 540 -9.08 36.59 7.86
N LEU A 541 -9.51 37.77 8.32
CA LEU A 541 -8.80 38.54 9.34
C LEU A 541 -9.48 38.30 10.70
N LYS A 542 -8.69 38.08 11.75
CA LYS A 542 -9.13 37.85 13.12
C LYS A 542 -8.32 38.70 14.08
N THR A 543 -8.91 39.09 15.20
CA THR A 543 -8.26 39.88 16.25
C THR A 543 -8.28 39.17 17.60
N THR A 544 -7.19 39.26 18.34
CA THR A 544 -7.12 38.89 19.76
C THR A 544 -6.64 40.08 20.59
N PHE A 545 -7.08 40.13 21.84
CA PHE A 545 -6.81 41.22 22.77
C PHE A 545 -6.43 40.61 24.12
N SER A 546 -5.26 40.97 24.65
CA SER A 546 -4.77 40.32 25.87
C SER A 546 -5.66 40.61 27.08
N ARG A 547 -5.87 39.59 27.90
CA ARG A 547 -6.65 39.71 29.14
C ARG A 547 -6.04 40.76 30.06
N ALA A 548 -6.84 41.39 30.90
CA ALA A 548 -6.34 42.41 31.84
C ALA A 548 -5.23 41.81 32.76
N GLY A 549 -3.99 42.28 32.60
CA GLY A 549 -2.80 41.78 33.29
C GLY A 549 -1.94 40.80 32.49
N ALA A 550 -2.45 40.27 31.37
CA ALA A 550 -1.68 39.52 30.38
C ALA A 550 -1.18 40.45 29.25
N LYS A 551 -0.14 40.00 28.55
CA LYS A 551 0.40 40.61 27.31
C LYS A 551 -0.14 39.87 26.07
N ALA A 552 -0.03 40.46 24.89
CA ALA A 552 -0.45 39.88 23.61
C ALA A 552 0.45 38.76 23.08
N ASP A 553 1.75 38.82 23.40
CA ASP A 553 2.72 37.78 23.08
C ASP A 553 2.24 36.39 23.56
N HIS A 554 1.80 36.28 24.82
CA HIS A 554 1.32 35.04 25.41
C HIS A 554 0.06 34.50 24.72
N ASP A 555 -0.93 35.35 24.38
CA ASP A 555 -2.13 34.92 23.66
C ASP A 555 -1.80 34.45 22.23
N LEU A 556 -0.77 35.01 21.58
CA LEU A 556 -0.24 34.56 20.29
C LEU A 556 0.48 33.19 20.43
N MET A 557 1.33 33.02 21.45
CA MET A 557 1.99 31.74 21.76
C MET A 557 0.95 30.64 22.05
N ASP A 558 -0.07 30.95 22.84
CA ASP A 558 -1.15 30.04 23.22
C ASP A 558 -1.96 29.61 22.00
N LEU A 559 -2.21 30.53 21.06
CA LEU A 559 -2.91 30.24 19.80
C LEU A 559 -2.11 29.22 18.96
N VAL A 560 -0.81 29.47 18.73
CA VAL A 560 0.05 28.57 17.94
C VAL A 560 0.23 27.21 18.63
N GLY A 561 0.37 27.17 19.96
CA GLY A 561 0.53 25.91 20.71
C GLY A 561 -0.74 25.06 20.81
N LYS A 562 -1.93 25.67 20.68
CA LYS A 562 -3.23 24.98 20.75
C LYS A 562 -3.78 24.63 19.36
N ASP A 563 -3.53 25.45 18.34
CA ASP A 563 -4.02 25.22 16.99
C ASP A 563 -3.16 24.18 16.24
N LYS A 564 -3.51 22.91 16.47
CA LYS A 564 -2.95 21.74 15.78
C LYS A 564 -3.72 21.37 14.50
N SER A 565 -4.50 22.28 13.91
CA SER A 565 -5.16 22.02 12.62
C SER A 565 -4.11 21.84 11.51
N SER A 566 -4.47 21.12 10.44
CA SER A 566 -3.63 20.92 9.26
C SER A 566 -3.78 22.01 8.19
N GLU A 567 -4.32 23.18 8.53
CA GLU A 567 -4.71 24.26 7.60
C GLU A 567 -3.51 25.11 7.10
N GLY A 568 -2.38 24.44 6.81
CA GLY A 568 -1.15 25.08 6.34
C GLY A 568 -0.21 25.57 7.46
N PRO A 569 1.03 25.95 7.11
CA PRO A 569 2.04 26.36 8.09
C PRO A 569 1.69 27.67 8.79
N TRP A 570 2.16 27.81 10.04
CA TRP A 570 2.16 29.07 10.78
C TRP A 570 3.37 29.92 10.39
N PHE A 571 3.12 31.19 10.10
CA PHE A 571 4.08 32.28 9.98
C PHE A 571 3.83 33.28 11.10
N ILE A 572 4.87 33.73 11.80
CA ILE A 572 4.77 34.63 12.95
C ILE A 572 5.63 35.86 12.72
N VAL A 573 5.02 37.04 12.83
CA VAL A 573 5.70 38.33 12.75
C VAL A 573 5.77 38.94 14.16
N SER A 574 6.98 38.90 14.73
CA SER A 574 7.40 39.67 15.90
C SER A 574 8.93 39.65 15.96
N ASP A 575 9.56 40.74 16.40
CA ASP A 575 10.99 40.76 16.75
C ASP A 575 11.21 40.40 18.24
N ASP A 576 10.16 40.23 19.05
CA ASP A 576 10.27 39.86 20.46
C ASP A 576 10.84 38.45 20.63
N ALA A 577 11.94 38.31 21.39
CA ALA A 577 12.62 37.04 21.57
C ALA A 577 11.74 35.97 22.26
N GLU A 578 10.86 36.37 23.19
CA GLU A 578 9.98 35.45 23.92
C GLU A 578 8.95 34.82 22.96
N VAL A 579 8.32 35.65 22.10
CA VAL A 579 7.42 35.20 21.03
C VAL A 579 8.13 34.26 20.07
N ARG A 580 9.31 34.66 19.58
CA ARG A 580 10.06 33.93 18.55
C ARG A 580 10.48 32.55 19.06
N ASP A 581 11.06 32.46 20.26
CA ASP A 581 11.51 31.19 20.83
C ASP A 581 10.34 30.27 21.22
N ALA A 582 9.21 30.83 21.67
CA ALA A 582 8.01 30.04 21.96
C ALA A 582 7.34 29.48 20.70
N CYS A 583 7.14 30.31 19.67
CA CYS A 583 6.49 29.90 18.42
C CYS A 583 7.37 28.96 17.58
N THR A 584 8.70 29.18 17.54
CA THR A 584 9.63 28.28 16.85
C THR A 584 9.60 26.86 17.44
N ARG A 585 9.44 26.72 18.77
CA ARG A 585 9.29 25.41 19.44
C ARG A 585 8.01 24.66 19.06
N GLN A 586 7.00 25.34 18.49
CA GLN A 586 5.79 24.72 17.93
C GLN A 586 5.89 24.48 16.41
N GLY A 587 7.04 24.74 15.79
CA GLY A 587 7.26 24.56 14.35
C GLY A 587 6.75 25.71 13.46
N ALA A 588 6.45 26.88 14.03
CA ALA A 588 6.10 28.06 13.24
C ALA A 588 7.34 28.69 12.59
N PHE A 589 7.18 29.20 11.37
CA PHE A 589 8.18 30.02 10.69
C PHE A 589 8.14 31.44 11.23
N ILE A 590 9.31 32.01 11.58
CA ILE A 590 9.40 33.37 12.11
C ILE A 590 9.87 34.33 11.01
N LEU A 591 9.21 35.49 10.90
CA LEU A 591 9.64 36.64 10.12
C LEU A 591 9.97 37.81 11.05
N SER A 592 11.00 38.59 10.70
CA SER A 592 11.23 39.88 11.37
C SER A 592 10.23 40.92 10.89
N ASN A 593 9.95 41.94 11.70
CA ASN A 593 9.03 43.02 11.29
C ASN A 593 9.52 43.72 10.02
N GLU A 594 10.83 43.92 9.90
CA GLU A 594 11.43 44.54 8.73
C GLU A 594 11.29 43.65 7.49
N ALA A 595 11.51 42.33 7.60
CA ALA A 595 11.30 41.39 6.50
C ALA A 595 9.83 41.34 6.05
N PHE A 596 8.89 41.44 6.99
CA PHE A 596 7.46 41.56 6.67
C PHE A 596 7.13 42.90 5.98
N VAL A 597 7.73 44.02 6.40
CA VAL A 597 7.61 45.31 5.69
C VAL A 597 8.21 45.24 4.28
N ARG A 598 9.36 44.59 4.08
CA ARG A 598 9.96 44.37 2.75
C ARG A 598 9.00 43.60 1.83
N LEU A 599 8.36 42.52 2.33
CA LEU A 599 7.36 41.75 1.61
C LEU A 599 6.13 42.60 1.23
N LEU A 600 5.53 43.32 2.19
CA LEU A 600 4.38 44.18 1.94
C LEU A 600 4.70 45.29 0.93
N ALA A 601 5.82 45.98 1.11
CA ALA A 601 6.26 47.06 0.23
C ALA A 601 6.59 46.57 -1.19
N GLY A 602 7.16 45.38 -1.34
CA GLY A 602 7.41 44.73 -2.63
C GLY A 602 6.12 44.41 -3.41
N ARG A 603 5.02 44.14 -2.69
CA ARG A 603 3.67 43.97 -3.26
C ARG A 603 2.93 45.29 -3.49
N GLY A 604 3.56 46.43 -3.22
CA GLY A 604 2.95 47.76 -3.32
C GLY A 604 2.01 48.12 -2.16
N LEU A 605 1.83 47.22 -1.19
CA LEU A 605 1.01 47.47 0.00
C LEU A 605 1.66 48.55 0.88
N ARG A 606 0.82 49.48 1.34
CA ARG A 606 1.12 50.59 2.27
C ARG A 606 -0.14 50.84 3.12
N SER A 607 0.00 51.40 4.33
CA SER A 607 -1.12 51.62 5.27
C SER A 607 -2.11 52.68 4.76
#